data_AF-A0A6I9U682-F1
#
_entry.id   AF-A0A6I9U682-F1
#
_cell.length_a   1.000
_cell.length_b   1.000
_cell.length_c   1.000
_cell.angle_alpha   90.00
_cell.angle_beta   90.00
_cell.angle_gamma   90.00
#
_symmetry.space_group_name_H-M   'P 1'
#
loop_
_entity.id
_entity.type
_entity.pdbx_description
1 polymer ?
#
loop_
_entity_poly.entity_id
_entity_poly.type
_entity_poly.pdbx_seq_one_letter_code
_entity_poly.pdbx_strand_id
1 'polypeptide(L)'
;MAASAVEEILPPYLDSTSEPPPLFDGTTRLYVHFQCPYAQRVWIVRNYKVPALEHNGKVIGESLDLIKYIDANFKGPALLPDDPAKKKFAEELIAYCDTFTKNVWSSFKGDPIKQAGAEFDYLEKALHKFDDGPFFLGQFSEVDIVYIPFVERFQIFFQEEWKYDITSGRPNLAKWIEEINKIDAYKPTKCDPNHLIPFYRSRFLA
;
A
#
# COMPACT_ATOMS: atom_id res chain seq x y z
N MET A 1 -5.15 30.41 -3.41
CA MET A 1 -6.32 30.37 -2.49
C MET A 1 -5.87 29.58 -1.27
N ALA A 2 -5.64 30.25 -0.14
CA ALA A 2 -5.26 29.58 1.10
C ALA A 2 -6.47 28.79 1.62
N ALA A 3 -6.27 27.51 1.95
CA ALA A 3 -7.29 26.73 2.63
C ALA A 3 -7.60 27.39 3.98
N SER A 4 -8.88 27.66 4.23
CA SER A 4 -9.39 28.09 5.53
C SER A 4 -8.92 27.08 6.59
N ALA A 5 -8.07 27.51 7.53
CA ALA A 5 -7.73 26.69 8.69
C ALA A 5 -9.00 26.50 9.51
N VAL A 6 -9.57 25.29 9.48
CA VAL A 6 -10.64 24.92 10.40
C VAL A 6 -9.99 24.86 11.78
N GLU A 7 -10.39 25.76 12.68
CA GLU A 7 -9.98 25.71 14.08
C GLU A 7 -10.61 24.46 14.69
N GLU A 8 -9.82 23.41 14.86
CA GLU A 8 -10.28 22.16 15.43
C GLU A 8 -10.49 22.34 16.94
N ILE A 9 -11.76 22.40 17.34
CA ILE A 9 -12.14 22.50 18.76
C ILE A 9 -11.82 21.16 19.41
N LEU A 10 -10.70 21.11 20.13
CA LEU A 10 -10.32 19.95 20.91
C LEU A 10 -11.33 19.73 22.04
N PRO A 11 -11.74 18.48 22.32
CA PRO A 11 -12.56 18.20 23.48
C PRO A 11 -11.81 18.58 24.77
N PRO A 12 -12.54 19.04 25.80
CA PRO A 12 -11.93 19.41 27.07
C PRO A 12 -11.25 18.21 27.73
N TYR A 13 -10.17 18.50 28.46
CA TYR A 13 -9.50 17.52 29.31
C TYR A 13 -10.48 17.00 30.37
N LEU A 14 -10.65 15.68 30.43
CA LEU A 14 -11.45 15.03 31.46
C LEU A 14 -10.52 14.58 32.60
N ASP A 15 -10.78 15.08 33.80
CA ASP A 15 -10.13 14.66 35.03
C ASP A 15 -11.07 13.83 35.92
N SER A 16 -10.61 13.46 37.12
CA SER A 16 -11.40 12.67 38.08
C SER A 16 -12.68 13.36 38.57
N THR A 17 -12.90 14.63 38.23
CA THR A 17 -14.08 15.41 38.61
C THR A 17 -15.03 15.68 37.45
N SER A 18 -14.65 15.28 36.23
CA SER A 18 -15.42 15.52 35.02
C SER A 18 -16.63 14.57 34.91
N GLU A 19 -17.76 15.07 34.41
CA GLU A 19 -18.92 14.22 34.15
C GLU A 19 -18.59 13.14 33.09
N PRO A 20 -18.87 11.86 33.36
CA PRO A 20 -18.64 10.80 32.38
C PRO A 20 -19.52 11.03 31.14
N PRO A 21 -18.95 11.03 29.93
CA PRO A 21 -19.75 11.14 28.72
C PRO A 21 -20.70 9.94 28.60
N PRO A 22 -21.89 10.08 27.97
CA PRO A 22 -22.82 8.98 27.78
C PRO A 22 -22.16 7.86 26.97
N LEU A 23 -21.91 6.72 27.62
CA LEU A 23 -20.97 5.69 27.15
C LEU A 23 -21.48 4.81 26.00
N PHE A 24 -22.78 4.81 25.67
CA PHE A 24 -23.36 3.80 24.77
C PHE A 24 -24.50 4.33 23.89
N ASP A 25 -24.23 5.32 23.05
CA ASP A 25 -25.18 5.83 22.04
C ASP A 25 -24.89 5.35 20.60
N GLY A 26 -23.95 4.41 20.44
CA GLY A 26 -23.52 3.88 19.14
C GLY A 26 -22.49 4.74 18.39
N THR A 27 -22.11 5.91 18.91
CA THR A 27 -21.09 6.76 18.28
C THR A 27 -19.68 6.33 18.72
N THR A 28 -18.80 6.01 17.77
CA THR A 28 -17.39 5.70 18.05
C THR A 28 -16.63 6.95 18.48
N ARG A 29 -16.16 6.99 19.73
CA ARG A 29 -15.34 8.07 20.30
C ARG A 29 -13.96 7.55 20.72
N LEU A 30 -12.92 8.34 20.49
CA LEU A 30 -11.58 8.10 21.04
C LEU A 30 -11.28 9.19 22.07
N TYR A 31 -11.12 8.79 23.33
CA TYR A 31 -10.71 9.68 24.42
C TYR A 31 -9.19 9.60 24.57
N VAL A 32 -8.50 10.73 24.43
CA VAL A 32 -7.03 10.81 24.53
C VAL A 32 -6.59 11.90 25.49
N HIS A 33 -5.43 11.67 26.11
CA HIS A 33 -4.70 12.69 26.86
C HIS A 33 -3.57 13.21 25.98
N PHE A 34 -3.69 14.44 25.45
CA PHE A 34 -2.73 14.96 24.45
C PHE A 34 -1.29 15.10 24.94
N GLN A 35 -1.07 15.24 26.25
CA GLN A 35 0.29 15.25 26.82
C GLN A 35 0.83 13.84 27.13
N CYS A 36 0.04 12.78 26.97
CA CYS A 36 0.49 11.41 27.16
C CYS A 36 1.00 10.87 25.81
N PRO A 37 2.31 10.57 25.67
CA PRO A 37 2.87 10.12 24.39
C PRO A 37 2.25 8.81 23.90
N TYR A 38 1.72 7.96 24.79
CA TYR A 38 1.03 6.73 24.41
C TYR A 38 -0.37 7.00 23.83
N ALA A 39 -1.15 7.90 24.43
CA ALA A 39 -2.48 8.26 23.94
C ALA A 39 -2.39 9.07 22.63
N GLN A 40 -1.34 9.87 22.47
CA GLN A 40 -1.04 10.61 21.24
C GLN A 40 -0.86 9.68 20.03
N ARG A 41 -0.21 8.52 20.20
CA ARG A 41 -0.07 7.52 19.11
C ARG A 41 -1.41 7.00 18.60
N VAL A 42 -2.35 6.75 19.50
CA VAL A 42 -3.69 6.27 19.13
C VAL A 42 -4.49 7.36 18.40
N TRP A 43 -4.33 8.62 18.81
CA TRP A 43 -4.90 9.76 18.08
C TRP A 43 -4.32 9.89 16.67
N ILE A 44 -2.99 9.77 16.54
CA ILE A 44 -2.30 9.80 15.25
C ILE A 44 -2.83 8.68 14.35
N VAL A 45 -2.83 7.43 14.80
CA VAL A 45 -3.32 6.27 14.00
C VAL A 45 -4.80 6.37 13.67
N ARG A 46 -5.63 6.94 14.55
CA ARG A 46 -7.05 7.14 14.26
C ARG A 46 -7.26 8.18 13.16
N ASN A 47 -6.50 9.28 13.21
CA ASN A 47 -6.74 10.45 12.36
C ASN A 47 -5.86 10.47 11.09
N TYR A 48 -4.80 9.67 11.05
CA TYR A 48 -3.98 9.41 9.87
C TYR A 48 -4.17 7.95 9.45
N LYS A 49 -4.44 7.72 8.16
CA LYS A 49 -4.43 6.38 7.58
C LYS A 49 -3.08 5.70 7.83
N VAL A 50 -3.08 4.39 7.99
CA VAL A 50 -1.83 3.61 8.04
C VAL A 50 -1.31 3.34 6.62
N PRO A 51 0.01 3.27 6.41
CA PRO A 51 1.09 3.45 7.40
C PRO A 51 1.37 4.93 7.78
N ALA A 52 1.94 5.12 8.96
CA ALA A 52 2.51 6.40 9.41
C ALA A 52 3.88 6.18 10.09
N LEU A 53 4.83 7.08 9.88
CA LEU A 53 6.18 7.07 10.47
C LEU A 53 6.37 8.28 11.37
N GLU A 54 6.83 8.05 12.60
CA GLU A 54 7.31 9.10 13.48
C GLU A 54 8.84 9.15 13.45
N HIS A 55 9.42 10.25 12.97
CA HIS A 55 10.87 10.46 12.93
C HIS A 55 11.19 11.94 13.09
N ASN A 56 12.24 12.27 13.86
CA ASN A 56 12.69 13.65 14.11
C ASN A 56 11.57 14.59 14.59
N GLY A 57 10.70 14.11 15.49
CA GLY A 57 9.58 14.88 16.05
C GLY A 57 8.48 15.22 15.04
N LYS A 58 8.46 14.56 13.87
CA LYS A 58 7.43 14.69 12.85
C LYS A 58 6.74 13.36 12.63
N VAL A 59 5.44 13.42 12.34
CA VAL A 59 4.65 12.28 11.86
C VAL A 59 4.42 12.48 10.37
N ILE A 60 4.73 11.45 9.59
CA ILE A 60 4.55 11.41 8.14
C ILE A 60 3.57 10.28 7.84
N GLY A 61 2.52 10.56 7.09
CA GLY A 61 1.58 9.57 6.56
C GLY A 61 1.81 9.31 5.08
N GLU A 62 0.93 8.51 4.46
CA GLU A 62 0.93 8.13 3.04
C GLU A 62 2.14 7.25 2.64
N SER A 63 1.87 6.04 2.15
CA SER A 63 2.90 5.03 1.91
C SER A 63 3.97 5.47 0.91
N LEU A 64 3.60 6.20 -0.15
CA LEU A 64 4.55 6.68 -1.16
C LEU A 64 5.48 7.78 -0.61
N ASP A 65 4.93 8.69 0.19
CA ASP A 65 5.74 9.74 0.84
C ASP A 65 6.70 9.13 1.87
N LEU A 66 6.27 8.06 2.56
CA LEU A 66 7.14 7.31 3.46
C LEU A 66 8.28 6.60 2.74
N ILE A 67 8.04 5.96 1.59
CA ILE A 67 9.11 5.32 0.83
C ILE A 67 10.18 6.34 0.43
N LYS A 68 9.75 7.49 -0.14
CA LYS A 68 10.64 8.59 -0.51
C LYS A 68 11.39 9.17 0.69
N TYR A 69 10.70 9.33 1.81
CA TYR A 69 11.32 9.83 3.03
C TYR A 69 12.40 8.87 3.55
N ILE A 70 12.11 7.56 3.53
CA ILE A 70 13.07 6.54 3.98
C ILE A 70 14.31 6.54 3.07
N ASP A 71 14.13 6.52 1.75
CA ASP A 71 15.23 6.54 0.77
C ASP A 71 16.12 7.79 0.94
N ALA A 72 15.52 8.95 1.22
CA ALA A 72 16.25 10.20 1.39
C ALA A 72 16.93 10.39 2.76
N ASN A 73 16.47 9.72 3.82
CA ASN A 73 16.91 10.02 5.20
C ASN A 73 17.64 8.86 5.89
N PHE A 74 17.58 7.63 5.36
CA PHE A 74 18.22 6.46 5.94
C PHE A 74 19.30 5.91 5.00
N LYS A 75 20.34 5.32 5.57
CA LYS A 75 21.40 4.67 4.77
C LYS A 75 20.85 3.39 4.16
N GLY A 76 21.10 3.20 2.86
CA GLY A 76 20.70 2.00 2.13
C GLY A 76 21.05 2.13 0.65
N PRO A 77 20.84 1.06 -0.14
CA PRO A 77 20.87 1.17 -1.58
C PRO A 77 19.74 2.11 -2.04
N ALA A 78 20.04 2.98 -3.01
CA ALA A 78 19.04 3.89 -3.58
C ALA A 78 17.91 3.10 -4.26
N LEU A 79 16.67 3.51 -4.03
CA LEU A 79 15.49 2.85 -4.60
C LEU A 79 15.17 3.29 -6.02
N LEU A 80 15.84 4.33 -6.55
CA LEU A 80 15.69 4.77 -7.93
C LEU A 80 17.05 4.86 -8.63
N PRO A 81 17.19 4.35 -9.87
CA PRO A 81 18.39 4.51 -10.69
C PRO A 81 18.57 5.97 -11.11
N ASP A 82 19.80 6.40 -11.38
CA ASP A 82 20.06 7.77 -11.84
C ASP A 82 19.64 8.08 -13.27
N ASP A 83 19.44 7.04 -14.07
CA ASP A 83 19.03 7.13 -15.47
C ASP A 83 17.71 7.93 -15.62
N PRO A 84 17.70 9.03 -16.40
CA PRO A 84 16.51 9.87 -16.57
C PRO A 84 15.30 9.15 -17.19
N ALA A 85 15.52 8.20 -18.10
CA ALA A 85 14.44 7.45 -18.73
C ALA A 85 13.81 6.46 -17.75
N LYS A 86 14.62 5.82 -16.89
CA LYS A 86 14.13 4.97 -15.80
C LYS A 86 13.39 5.77 -14.74
N LYS A 87 13.89 6.95 -14.33
CA LYS A 87 13.17 7.86 -13.40
C LYS A 87 11.80 8.26 -13.93
N LYS A 88 11.73 8.70 -15.20
CA LYS A 88 10.45 9.04 -15.83
C LYS A 88 9.48 7.86 -15.88
N PHE A 89 9.98 6.66 -16.19
CA PHE A 89 9.12 5.47 -16.21
C PHE A 89 8.65 5.07 -14.81
N ALA A 90 9.48 5.27 -13.78
CA ALA A 90 9.09 5.06 -12.40
C ALA A 90 7.92 5.98 -12.01
N GLU A 91 7.99 7.27 -12.35
CA GLU A 91 6.90 8.22 -12.12
C GLU A 91 5.60 7.79 -12.81
N GLU A 92 5.69 7.37 -14.08
CA GLU A 92 4.55 6.86 -14.85
C GLU A 92 3.91 5.63 -14.19
N LEU A 93 4.71 4.66 -13.76
CA LEU A 93 4.22 3.43 -13.13
C LEU A 93 3.67 3.67 -11.73
N ILE A 94 4.36 4.46 -10.90
CA ILE A 94 3.88 4.79 -9.55
C ILE A 94 2.53 5.52 -9.63
N ALA A 95 2.38 6.46 -10.56
CA ALA A 95 1.10 7.13 -10.80
C ALA A 95 0.01 6.18 -11.31
N TYR A 96 0.38 5.14 -12.06
CA TYR A 96 -0.57 4.15 -12.58
C TYR A 96 -1.05 3.15 -11.52
N CYS A 97 -0.29 2.91 -10.45
CA CYS A 97 -0.59 1.90 -9.43
C CYS A 97 -2.02 2.01 -8.85
N ASP A 98 -2.49 3.22 -8.56
CA ASP A 98 -3.86 3.43 -8.05
C ASP A 98 -4.94 3.02 -9.08
N THR A 99 -4.67 3.25 -10.36
CA THR A 99 -5.57 2.84 -11.45
C THR A 99 -5.56 1.32 -11.60
N PHE A 100 -4.37 0.72 -11.65
CA PHE A 100 -4.18 -0.73 -11.70
C PHE A 100 -4.97 -1.43 -10.59
N THR A 101 -4.72 -1.03 -9.34
CA THR A 101 -5.32 -1.69 -8.19
C THR A 101 -6.84 -1.50 -8.15
N LYS A 102 -7.33 -0.27 -8.43
CA LYS A 102 -8.77 0.02 -8.56
C LYS A 102 -9.45 -0.86 -9.60
N ASN A 103 -8.85 -1.03 -10.77
CA ASN A 103 -9.43 -1.81 -11.86
C ASN A 103 -9.49 -3.30 -11.50
N VAL A 104 -8.43 -3.84 -10.91
CA VAL A 104 -8.42 -5.24 -10.44
C VAL A 104 -9.48 -5.48 -9.36
N TRP A 105 -9.56 -4.65 -8.31
CA TRP A 105 -10.61 -4.80 -7.28
C TRP A 105 -12.02 -4.64 -7.85
N SER A 106 -12.23 -3.71 -8.78
CA SER A 106 -13.54 -3.50 -9.40
C SER A 106 -13.99 -4.72 -10.20
N SER A 107 -13.04 -5.48 -10.75
CA SER A 107 -13.35 -6.69 -11.50
C SER A 107 -13.96 -7.81 -10.66
N PHE A 108 -13.73 -7.83 -9.35
CA PHE A 108 -14.19 -8.90 -8.45
C PHE A 108 -15.72 -9.05 -8.41
N LYS A 109 -16.44 -8.00 -8.79
CA LYS A 109 -17.91 -8.00 -8.89
C LYS A 109 -18.44 -8.39 -10.28
N GLY A 110 -17.56 -8.66 -11.24
CA GLY A 110 -17.89 -8.95 -12.64
C GLY A 110 -17.29 -10.28 -13.10
N ASP A 111 -16.52 -10.23 -14.19
CA ASP A 111 -15.71 -11.34 -14.71
C ASP A 111 -14.22 -10.99 -14.53
N PRO A 112 -13.61 -11.34 -13.38
CA PRO A 112 -12.24 -10.94 -13.05
C PRO A 112 -11.22 -11.39 -14.08
N ILE A 113 -11.39 -12.58 -14.64
CA ILE A 113 -10.46 -13.17 -15.60
C ILE A 113 -10.43 -12.30 -16.88
N LYS A 114 -11.59 -11.86 -17.37
CA LYS A 114 -11.66 -11.00 -18.55
C LYS A 114 -11.34 -9.54 -18.25
N GLN A 115 -11.77 -9.02 -17.10
CA GLN A 115 -11.72 -7.59 -16.81
C GLN A 115 -10.37 -7.14 -16.23
N ALA A 116 -9.71 -7.97 -15.43
CA ALA A 116 -8.38 -7.67 -14.88
C ALA A 116 -7.23 -8.10 -15.81
N GLY A 117 -7.50 -8.91 -16.84
CA GLY A 117 -6.46 -9.41 -17.76
C GLY A 117 -5.62 -8.30 -18.37
N ALA A 118 -6.25 -7.21 -18.82
CA ALA A 118 -5.56 -6.06 -19.41
C ALA A 118 -4.61 -5.35 -18.42
N GLU A 119 -4.90 -5.39 -17.12
CA GLU A 119 -4.05 -4.81 -16.08
C GLU A 119 -2.77 -5.61 -15.88
N PHE A 120 -2.88 -6.94 -15.87
CA PHE A 120 -1.70 -7.81 -15.80
C PHE A 120 -0.92 -7.79 -17.12
N ASP A 121 -1.57 -7.65 -18.27
CA ASP A 121 -0.92 -7.48 -19.57
C ASP A 121 -0.14 -6.16 -19.65
N TYR A 122 -0.65 -5.10 -19.01
CA TYR A 122 0.07 -3.84 -18.87
C TYR A 122 1.36 -4.03 -18.05
N LEU A 123 1.30 -4.73 -16.92
CA LEU A 123 2.50 -5.01 -16.11
C LEU A 123 3.50 -5.89 -16.87
N GLU A 124 3.02 -6.92 -17.58
CA GLU A 124 3.85 -7.76 -18.45
C GLU A 124 4.63 -6.92 -19.47
N LYS A 125 3.95 -5.98 -20.16
CA LYS A 125 4.58 -5.07 -21.11
C LYS A 125 5.56 -4.11 -20.43
N ALA A 126 5.21 -3.61 -19.24
CA ALA A 126 6.05 -2.68 -18.50
C ALA A 126 7.37 -3.33 -18.04
N LEU A 127 7.31 -4.59 -17.60
CA LEU A 127 8.49 -5.37 -17.20
C LEU A 127 9.45 -5.65 -18.37
N HIS A 128 8.96 -5.62 -19.61
CA HIS A 128 9.78 -5.79 -20.82
C HIS A 128 10.45 -4.48 -21.30
N LYS A 129 10.23 -3.34 -20.64
CA LYS A 129 10.74 -2.04 -21.13
C LYS A 129 12.26 -1.93 -21.10
N PHE A 130 12.89 -2.49 -20.07
CA PHE A 130 14.34 -2.49 -19.89
C PHE A 130 14.84 -3.93 -19.86
N ASP A 131 15.90 -4.22 -20.62
CA ASP A 131 16.44 -5.57 -20.84
C ASP A 131 17.64 -5.89 -19.93
N ASP A 132 17.99 -4.98 -19.03
CA ASP A 132 19.14 -5.10 -18.12
C ASP A 132 18.79 -5.71 -16.75
N GLY A 133 17.61 -6.32 -16.62
CA GLY A 133 17.27 -7.21 -15.52
C GLY A 133 15.76 -7.49 -15.38
N PRO A 134 15.35 -8.25 -14.35
CA PRO A 134 14.01 -8.81 -14.24
C PRO A 134 12.98 -7.87 -13.56
N PHE A 135 13.39 -6.65 -13.20
CA PHE A 135 12.57 -5.68 -12.46
C PHE A 135 12.05 -4.58 -13.37
N PHE A 136 11.06 -3.80 -12.91
CA PHE A 136 10.42 -2.76 -13.75
C PHE A 136 11.41 -1.73 -14.32
N LEU A 137 12.50 -1.45 -13.60
CA LEU A 137 13.57 -0.55 -14.03
C LEU A 137 14.88 -1.33 -14.31
N GLY A 138 14.80 -2.61 -14.64
CA GLY A 138 15.92 -3.55 -14.79
C GLY A 138 16.47 -4.04 -13.44
N GLN A 139 16.71 -3.12 -12.50
CA GLN A 139 17.12 -3.41 -11.12
C GLN A 139 15.98 -3.18 -10.12
N PHE A 140 16.05 -3.83 -8.96
CA PHE A 140 15.05 -3.68 -7.90
C PHE A 140 14.96 -2.22 -7.44
N SER A 141 13.73 -1.72 -7.32
CA SER A 141 13.46 -0.29 -7.19
C SER A 141 12.18 0.01 -6.39
N GLU A 142 11.92 1.30 -6.16
CA GLU A 142 10.67 1.80 -5.58
C GLU A 142 9.43 1.25 -6.30
N VAL A 143 9.48 1.12 -7.62
CA VAL A 143 8.36 0.62 -8.42
C VAL A 143 8.00 -0.82 -8.01
N ASP A 144 9.01 -1.68 -7.84
CA ASP A 144 8.79 -3.06 -7.44
C ASP A 144 8.16 -3.15 -6.05
N ILE A 145 8.61 -2.30 -5.11
CA ILE A 145 8.08 -2.17 -3.75
C ILE A 145 6.63 -1.70 -3.76
N VAL A 146 6.27 -0.77 -4.64
CA VAL A 146 4.91 -0.24 -4.76
C VAL A 146 3.94 -1.32 -5.27
N TYR A 147 4.35 -2.13 -6.24
CA TYR A 147 3.46 -3.11 -6.87
C TYR A 147 3.36 -4.44 -6.14
N ILE A 148 4.45 -4.96 -5.55
CA ILE A 148 4.47 -6.33 -5.02
C ILE A 148 3.38 -6.63 -3.97
N PRO A 149 3.05 -5.75 -3.01
CA PRO A 149 2.04 -6.08 -2.00
C PRO A 149 0.67 -6.34 -2.62
N PHE A 150 0.36 -5.67 -3.74
CA PHE A 150 -0.90 -5.84 -4.47
C PHE A 150 -0.85 -7.08 -5.35
N VAL A 151 0.20 -7.24 -6.17
CA VAL A 151 0.33 -8.39 -7.07
C VAL A 151 0.36 -9.71 -6.29
N GLU A 152 1.05 -9.77 -5.15
CA GLU A 152 1.05 -10.93 -4.25
C GLU A 152 -0.38 -11.31 -3.81
N ARG A 153 -1.14 -10.32 -3.32
CA ARG A 153 -2.50 -10.55 -2.82
C ARG A 153 -3.45 -10.95 -3.94
N PHE A 154 -3.32 -10.32 -5.10
CA PHE A 154 -4.09 -10.68 -6.29
C PHE A 154 -3.73 -12.08 -6.77
N GLN A 155 -2.46 -12.46 -6.82
CA GLN A 155 -2.04 -13.81 -7.21
C GLN A 155 -2.69 -14.86 -6.31
N ILE A 156 -2.60 -14.69 -4.98
CA ILE A 156 -3.21 -15.61 -4.01
C ILE A 156 -4.72 -15.70 -4.23
N PHE A 157 -5.40 -14.55 -4.32
CA PHE A 157 -6.84 -14.52 -4.38
C PHE A 157 -7.40 -15.02 -5.71
N PHE A 158 -6.79 -14.67 -6.84
CA PHE A 158 -7.19 -15.17 -8.16
C PHE A 158 -7.01 -16.69 -8.28
N GLN A 159 -5.89 -17.20 -7.76
CA GLN A 159 -5.63 -18.63 -7.75
C GLN A 159 -6.65 -19.37 -6.88
N GLU A 160 -7.04 -18.81 -5.74
CA GLU A 160 -7.97 -19.47 -4.83
C GLU A 160 -9.43 -19.37 -5.32
N GLU A 161 -9.89 -18.18 -5.69
CA GLU A 161 -11.31 -17.95 -5.95
C GLU A 161 -11.73 -18.35 -7.37
N TRP A 162 -10.89 -18.08 -8.37
CA TRP A 162 -11.21 -18.31 -9.78
C TRP A 162 -10.33 -19.38 -10.45
N LYS A 163 -9.44 -20.03 -9.69
CA LYS A 163 -8.47 -21.01 -10.20
C LYS A 163 -7.67 -20.48 -11.38
N TYR A 164 -7.40 -19.17 -11.36
CA TYR A 164 -6.72 -18.45 -12.43
C TYR A 164 -5.32 -18.05 -12.02
N ASP A 165 -4.35 -18.46 -12.81
CA ASP A 165 -2.96 -18.05 -12.67
C ASP A 165 -2.72 -16.76 -13.46
N ILE A 166 -2.50 -15.66 -12.73
CA ILE A 166 -2.23 -14.34 -13.33
C ILE A 166 -0.93 -14.32 -14.16
N THR A 167 -0.06 -15.31 -14.03
CA THR A 167 1.20 -15.42 -14.80
C THR A 167 1.04 -16.17 -16.12
N SER A 168 -0.11 -16.80 -16.37
CA SER A 168 -0.39 -17.52 -17.62
C SER A 168 -0.34 -16.57 -18.81
N GLY A 169 0.60 -16.82 -19.73
CA GLY A 169 0.86 -15.95 -20.90
C GLY A 169 1.66 -14.68 -20.59
N ARG A 170 2.19 -14.54 -19.36
CA ARG A 170 2.91 -13.36 -18.87
C ARG A 170 4.27 -13.75 -18.28
N PRO A 171 5.23 -14.15 -19.13
CA PRO A 171 6.52 -14.69 -18.67
C PRO A 171 7.37 -13.66 -17.92
N ASN A 172 7.30 -12.36 -18.27
CA ASN A 172 8.06 -11.34 -17.54
C ASN A 172 7.47 -11.13 -16.14
N LEU A 173 6.14 -11.12 -16.00
CA LEU A 173 5.47 -11.10 -14.70
C LEU A 173 5.81 -12.32 -13.86
N ALA A 174 5.80 -13.52 -14.47
CA ALA A 174 6.21 -14.75 -13.79
C ALA A 174 7.64 -14.64 -13.25
N LYS A 175 8.56 -14.15 -14.10
CA LYS A 175 9.97 -13.99 -13.73
C LYS A 175 10.17 -12.95 -12.64
N TRP A 176 9.47 -11.83 -12.73
CA TRP A 176 9.48 -10.77 -11.72
C TRP A 176 9.02 -11.29 -10.34
N ILE A 177 7.92 -12.04 -10.29
CA ILE A 177 7.44 -12.67 -9.04
C ILE A 177 8.50 -13.64 -8.50
N GLU A 178 9.11 -14.47 -9.35
CA GLU A 178 10.16 -15.41 -8.96
C GLU A 178 11.34 -14.69 -8.29
N GLU A 179 11.84 -13.62 -8.90
CA GLU A 179 13.00 -12.87 -8.42
C GLU A 179 12.70 -12.09 -7.15
N ILE A 180 11.51 -11.48 -7.02
CA ILE A 180 11.12 -10.82 -5.78
C ILE A 180 11.03 -11.81 -4.61
N ASN A 181 10.52 -13.02 -4.83
CA ASN A 181 10.46 -14.04 -3.79
C ASN A 181 11.85 -14.50 -3.29
N LYS A 182 12.95 -14.13 -3.97
CA LYS A 182 14.32 -14.39 -3.51
C LYS A 182 14.83 -13.29 -2.56
N ILE A 183 14.22 -12.11 -2.53
CA ILE A 183 14.64 -10.96 -1.73
C ILE A 183 14.33 -11.20 -0.24
N ASP A 184 15.38 -11.24 0.58
CA ASP A 184 15.26 -11.53 2.02
C ASP A 184 14.43 -10.48 2.78
N ALA A 185 14.48 -9.23 2.35
CA ALA A 185 13.67 -8.15 2.94
C ALA A 185 12.17 -8.29 2.68
N TYR A 186 11.77 -8.96 1.59
CA TYR A 186 10.36 -9.13 1.21
C TYR A 186 9.72 -10.39 1.82
N LYS A 187 10.45 -11.50 1.89
CA LYS A 187 9.93 -12.78 2.42
C LYS A 187 9.16 -12.66 3.74
N PRO A 188 9.62 -11.93 4.77
CA PRO A 188 8.91 -11.85 6.05
C PRO A 188 7.68 -10.93 6.02
N THR A 189 7.47 -10.14 4.96
CA THR A 189 6.34 -9.20 4.86
C THR A 189 5.13 -9.80 4.13
N LYS A 190 5.28 -11.03 3.62
CA LYS A 190 4.24 -11.71 2.84
C LYS A 190 2.95 -11.89 3.62
N CYS A 191 1.84 -11.80 2.91
CA CYS A 191 0.52 -11.93 3.50
C CYS A 191 0.21 -13.41 3.79
N ASP A 192 -0.38 -13.70 4.95
CA ASP A 192 -0.90 -15.03 5.26
C ASP A 192 -2.17 -15.30 4.43
N PRO A 193 -2.16 -16.30 3.52
CA PRO A 193 -3.35 -16.65 2.73
C PRO A 193 -4.57 -17.00 3.60
N ASN A 194 -4.36 -17.62 4.77
CA ASN A 194 -5.44 -18.03 5.67
C ASN A 194 -6.19 -16.83 6.25
N HIS A 195 -5.54 -15.67 6.36
CA HIS A 195 -6.17 -14.42 6.76
C HIS A 195 -6.70 -13.63 5.55
N LEU A 196 -5.93 -13.58 4.47
CA LEU A 196 -6.25 -12.79 3.28
C LEU A 196 -7.54 -13.25 2.60
N ILE A 197 -7.68 -14.56 2.36
CA ILE A 197 -8.78 -15.10 1.56
C ILE A 197 -10.14 -14.84 2.22
N PRO A 198 -10.37 -15.17 3.51
CA PRO A 198 -11.65 -14.86 4.18
C PRO A 198 -11.93 -13.36 4.23
N PHE A 199 -10.90 -12.54 4.46
CA PHE A 199 -11.04 -11.08 4.46
C PHE A 199 -11.50 -10.56 3.10
N TYR A 200 -10.88 -11.00 2.00
CA TYR A 200 -11.26 -10.56 0.65
C TYR A 200 -12.64 -11.05 0.24
N ARG A 201 -13.01 -12.30 0.57
CA ARG A 201 -14.38 -12.80 0.35
C ARG A 201 -15.40 -11.91 1.05
N SER A 202 -15.21 -11.65 2.35
CA SER A 202 -16.09 -10.79 3.14
C SER A 202 -16.15 -9.35 2.60
N ARG A 203 -15.03 -8.82 2.14
CA ARG A 203 -14.95 -7.42 1.71
C ARG A 203 -15.48 -7.16 0.30
N PHE A 204 -15.31 -8.12 -0.62
CA PHE A 204 -15.50 -7.89 -2.05
C PHE A 204 -16.56 -8.79 -2.70
N LEU A 205 -16.84 -9.96 -2.12
CA LEU A 205 -17.78 -10.95 -2.69
C LEU A 205 -19.06 -11.14 -1.87
N ALA A 206 -19.10 -10.62 -0.63
CA ALA A 206 -20.29 -10.60 0.20
C ALA A 206 -21.33 -9.56 -0.25
#